data_AF-A0A1I6C2R9-F1
#
_entry.id   AF-A0A1I6C2R9-F1
#
_cell.length_a   1.000
_cell.length_b   1.000
_cell.length_c   1.000
_cell.angle_alpha   90.00
_cell.angle_beta   90.00
_cell.angle_gamma   90.00
#
_symmetry.space_group_name_H-M   'P 1'
#
loop_
_entity.id
_entity.type
_entity.pdbx_description
1 polymer ?
#
loop_
_entity_poly.entity_id
_entity_poly.type
_entity_poly.pdbx_seq_one_letter_code
_entity_poly.pdbx_strand_id
1 'polypeptide(L)' 'MKNFFLILLVGLIIASIAGIVLGYYKFGFGIGALAAFLAMSVGFLFSMDNHNYVHKSYHNDYTDRLKK' A
#
# COMPACT_ATOMS: atom_id res chain seq x y z
N MET A 1 11.08 -0.51 -10.81
CA MET A 1 10.93 -0.74 -9.35
C MET A 1 9.53 -0.47 -8.81
N LYS A 2 8.79 0.55 -9.29
CA LYS A 2 7.43 0.88 -8.78
C LYS A 2 6.44 -0.30 -8.73
N ASN A 3 6.54 -1.25 -9.68
CA ASN A 3 5.62 -2.40 -9.74
C ASN A 3 6.15 -3.65 -9.02
N PHE A 4 7.42 -3.66 -8.61
CA PHE A 4 8.03 -4.84 -8.00
C PHE A 4 7.42 -5.15 -6.64
N PHE A 5 7.27 -4.13 -5.79
CA PHE A 5 6.64 -4.28 -4.47
C PHE A 5 5.19 -4.72 -4.60
N LEU A 6 4.47 -4.21 -5.60
CA LEU A 6 3.07 -4.57 -5.86
C LEU A 6 2.95 -6.04 -6.29
N ILE A 7 3.79 -6.49 -7.22
CA ILE A 7 3.85 -7.90 -7.65
C ILE A 7 4.25 -8.82 -6.50
N LEU A 8 5.22 -8.42 -5.68
CA LEU A 8 5.66 -9.16 -4.51
C LEU A 8 4.53 -9.31 -3.48
N LEU A 9 3.75 -8.24 -3.26
CA LEU A 9 2.63 -8.24 -2.33
C LEU A 9 1.49 -9.14 -2.82
N VAL A 10 1.18 -9.10 -4.11
CA VAL A 10 0.21 -10.02 -4.73
C VAL A 10 0.69 -11.48 -4.61
N GLY A 11 1.98 -11.74 -4.85
CA GLY A 11 2.56 -13.07 -4.68
C GLY A 11 2.45 -13.59 -3.24
N LEU A 12 2.71 -12.74 -2.24
CA LEU A 12 2.56 -13.09 -0.82
C LEU A 12 1.10 -13.38 -0.44
N ILE A 13 0.14 -12.64 -0.98
CA ILE A 13 -1.29 -12.90 -0.77
C ILE A 13 -1.67 -14.27 -1.35
N ILE A 14 -1.25 -14.57 -2.59
CA ILE A 14 -1.53 -15.86 -3.23
C ILE A 14 -0.89 -17.01 -2.44
N ALA A 15 0.36 -16.85 -2.00
CA ALA A 15 1.05 -17.86 -1.19
C ALA A 15 0.36 -18.08 0.16
N SER A 16 -0.14 -17.00 0.80
CA SER A 16 -0.92 -17.08 2.03
C SER A 16 -2.22 -17.87 1.82
N ILE A 17 -2.98 -17.55 0.76
CA ILE A 17 -4.23 -18.24 0.43
C ILE A 17 -3.97 -19.72 0.11
N ALA A 18 -2.99 -20.01 -0.76
CA ALA A 18 -2.61 -21.38 -1.09
C ALA A 18 -2.17 -22.17 0.15
N GLY A 19 -1.40 -21.57 1.05
CA GLY A 19 -0.97 -22.19 2.30
C GLY A 19 -2.15 -22.52 3.22
N ILE A 20 -3.14 -21.63 3.32
CA ILE A 20 -4.36 -21.89 4.10
C ILE A 20 -5.19 -23.01 3.47
N VAL A 21 -5.38 -22.99 2.15
CA VAL A 21 -6.17 -23.98 1.41
C VAL A 21 -5.55 -25.38 1.51
N LEU A 22 -4.23 -25.48 1.47
CA LEU A 22 -3.48 -26.75 1.58
C LEU A 22 -3.39 -27.28 3.02
N GLY A 23 -3.99 -26.59 4.01
CA GLY A 23 -4.00 -27.02 5.41
C GLY A 23 -2.78 -26.56 6.23
N TYR A 24 -1.86 -25.79 5.64
CA TYR A 24 -0.71 -25.21 6.32
C TYR A 24 -1.07 -23.87 6.97
N TYR A 25 -2.06 -23.87 7.87
CA TYR A 25 -2.63 -22.65 8.45
C TYR A 25 -1.59 -21.76 9.13
N LYS A 26 -0.66 -22.33 9.91
CA LYS A 26 0.39 -21.57 10.61
C LYS A 26 1.32 -20.84 9.63
N PHE A 27 1.66 -21.50 8.53
CA PHE A 27 2.49 -20.92 7.48
C PHE A 27 1.71 -19.84 6.70
N GLY A 28 0.47 -20.13 6.33
CA GLY A 28 -0.40 -19.18 5.64
C GLY A 28 -0.64 -17.91 6.47
N PHE A 29 -0.96 -18.04 7.75
CA PHE A 29 -1.07 -16.90 8.67
C PHE A 29 0.25 -16.15 8.84
N GLY A 30 1.38 -16.85 8.92
CA GLY A 30 2.70 -16.23 9.01
C GLY A 30 3.03 -15.36 7.80
N ILE A 31 2.81 -15.88 6.59
CA ILE A 31 3.00 -15.14 5.33
C ILE A 31 1.99 -14.00 5.21
N GLY A 32 0.72 -14.23 5.56
CA GLY A 32 -0.32 -13.22 5.53
C GLY A 32 -0.02 -12.04 6.46
N ALA A 33 0.50 -12.30 7.66
CA ALA A 33 0.93 -11.25 8.59
C ALA A 33 2.09 -10.41 8.02
N LEU A 34 3.07 -11.07 7.40
CA LEU A 34 4.18 -10.40 6.71
C LEU A 34 3.69 -9.53 5.54
N ALA A 35 2.74 -10.03 4.76
CA ALA A 35 2.11 -9.28 3.67
C ALA A 35 1.37 -8.04 4.19
N ALA A 36 0.60 -8.17 5.27
CA ALA A 36 -0.13 -7.07 5.88
C ALA A 36 0.81 -5.97 6.42
N PHE A 37 1.92 -6.36 7.05
CA PHE A 37 2.92 -5.41 7.54
C PHE A 37 3.58 -4.61 6.41
N LEU A 38 3.96 -5.28 5.33
CA LEU A 38 4.50 -4.63 4.13
C LEU A 38 3.47 -3.72 3.46
N ALA A 39 2.21 -4.15 3.37
CA ALA A 39 1.12 -3.34 2.82
C ALA A 39 0.91 -2.06 3.61
N MET A 40 0.94 -2.14 4.94
CA MET A 40 0.79 -0.98 5.80
C MET A 40 1.95 0.01 5.62
N SER A 41 3.19 -0.48 5.56
CA SER A 41 4.39 0.34 5.37
C SER A 41 4.38 1.06 4.02
N VAL A 42 4.06 0.35 2.93
CA VAL A 42 3.97 0.92 1.59
C VAL A 42 2.81 1.90 1.49
N GLY A 43 1.65 1.56 2.06
CA GLY A 43 0.47 2.43 2.10
C GLY A 43 0.73 3.73 2.84
N PHE A 44 1.46 3.69 3.95
CA PHE A 44 1.83 4.87 4.72
C PHE A 44 2.76 5.81 3.93
N LEU A 45 3.78 5.26 3.27
CA LEU A 45 4.69 6.04 2.42
C LEU A 45 3.94 6.70 1.25
N PHE A 46 3.09 5.94 0.56
CA PHE A 46 2.28 6.48 -0.54
C PHE A 46 1.27 7.52 -0.07
N SER A 47 0.69 7.35 1.12
CA SER A 47 -0.24 8.29 1.73
C SER A 47 0.43 9.62 2.08
N MET A 48 1.66 9.60 2.60
CA MET A 48 2.45 10.81 2.86
C MET A 48 2.71 11.62 1.59
N ASP A 49 3.13 10.96 0.51
CA ASP A 49 3.37 11.62 -0.78
C ASP A 49 2.08 12.23 -1.35
N ASN A 50 0.96 11.50 -1.23
CA ASN A 50 -0.33 11.96 -1.74
C ASN A 50 -0.90 13.12 -0.89
N HIS A 51 -0.69 13.12 0.43
CA HIS A 51 -1.10 14.21 1.31
C HIS A 51 -0.41 15.53 0.95
N ASN A 52 0.90 15.49 0.70
CA ASN A 52 1.65 16.68 0.26
C ASN A 52 1.18 17.19 -1.10
N TYR A 53 0.84 16.28 -2.02
CA TYR A 53 0.26 16.64 -3.32
C TYR A 53 -1.10 17.33 -3.17
N VAL A 54 -1.99 16.76 -2.35
CA VAL A 54 -3.32 17.32 -2.11
C VAL A 54 -3.22 18.68 -1.42
N HIS A 55 -2.40 18.81 -0.38
CA HIS A 55 -2.25 20.06 0.35
C HIS A 55 -1.65 21.18 -0.51
N LYS A 56 -0.67 20.86 -1.36
CA LYS A 56 -0.08 21.81 -2.31
C LYS A 56 -1.06 22.20 -3.42
N SER A 57 -1.82 21.24 -3.95
CA SER A 57 -2.86 21.51 -4.94
C SER A 57 -3.98 22.38 -4.37
N TYR A 58 -4.40 22.13 -3.13
CA TYR A 58 -5.45 22.89 -2.47
C TYR A 58 -5.01 24.33 -2.19
N HIS A 59 -3.76 24.51 -1.74
CA HIS A 59 -3.21 25.85 -1.51
C HIS A 59 -3.09 26.66 -2.81
N ASN A 60 -2.58 26.04 -3.88
CA ASN A 60 -2.47 26.69 -5.18
C ASN A 60 -3.84 27.12 -5.73
N ASP A 61 -4.84 26.23 -5.68
CA ASP A 61 -6.21 26.55 -6.14
C ASP A 61 -6.83 27.70 -5.33
N TYR A 62 -6.57 27.75 -4.01
CA TYR A 62 -7.03 28.83 -3.15
C TYR A 62 -6.35 30.17 -3.49
N THR A 63 -5.03 30.15 -3.74
CA THR A 63 -4.29 31.37 -4.11
C THR A 63 -4.64 31.89 -5.51
N ASP A 64 -4.93 31.00 -6.47
CA ASP A 64 -5.33 31.39 -7.82
C ASP A 64 -6.74 31.98 -7.83
N ARG A 65 -7.65 31.46 -6.98
CA ARG A 65 -8.99 32.06 -6.80
C ARG A 65 -8.95 33.45 -6.17
N LEU A 66 -7.99 33.72 -5.29
CA LEU A 66 -7.82 35.04 -4.64
C LEU A 66 -7.17 36.08 -5.55
N LYS A 67 -6.49 35.68 -6.63
CA LYS A 67 -5.89 36.58 -7.62
C LYS A 67 -6.84 37.02 -8.74
N LYS A 68 -8.04 36.45 -8.81
CA LYS A 68 -9.06 36.73 -9.83
C LYS A 68 -10.14 37.65 -9.28
#